data_AF-A0A4Q3B7Y9-F1
#
_entry.id   AF-A0A4Q3B7Y9-F1
#
_cell.length_a   1.000
_cell.length_b   1.000
_cell.length_c   1.000
_cell.angle_alpha   90.00
_cell.angle_beta   90.00
_cell.angle_gamma   90.00
#
_symmetry.space_group_name_H-M   'P 1'
#
loop_
_entity.id
_entity.type
_entity.pdbx_description
1 polymer ?
#
loop_
_entity_poly.entity_id
_entity_poly.type
_entity_poly.pdbx_seq_one_letter_code
_entity_poly.pdbx_strand_id
1 'polypeptide(L)'
;MIQRIQTVFLALIAILHIILFFTPFYAGSSPSGTSLECNAAGMDCTGNLCAALTEFNNTPNAMQVSNIIIVMAALATIFLYNNRILQIKIARFVLLSAIVQAALMAVMGERIKSALENMPAL
;
A
#
# COMPACT_ATOMS: atom_id res chain seq x y z
N MET A 1 0.02 -18.75 26.51
CA MET A 1 -1.18 -18.12 25.91
C MET A 1 -0.88 -16.94 25.00
N ILE A 2 0.20 -16.17 25.25
CA ILE A 2 0.58 -15.01 24.40
C ILE A 2 0.82 -15.36 22.91
N GLN A 3 1.24 -16.61 22.64
CA GLN A 3 1.50 -17.11 21.28
C GLN A 3 0.24 -17.24 20.42
N ARG A 4 -0.92 -17.60 21.01
CA ARG A 4 -2.19 -17.71 20.27
C ARG A 4 -2.77 -16.35 19.90
N ILE A 5 -2.53 -15.34 20.74
CA ILE A 5 -2.95 -13.96 20.48
C ILE A 5 -2.09 -13.34 19.37
N GLN A 6 -0.78 -13.56 19.38
CA GLN A 6 0.14 -13.06 18.35
C GLN A 6 -0.21 -13.57 16.95
N THR A 7 -0.55 -14.86 16.80
CA THR A 7 -0.96 -15.44 15.51
C THR A 7 -2.27 -14.85 14.99
N VAL A 8 -3.22 -14.52 15.88
CA VAL A 8 -4.48 -13.85 15.49
C VAL A 8 -4.20 -12.43 14.99
N PHE A 9 -3.33 -11.68 15.66
CA PHE A 9 -2.94 -10.33 15.19
C PHE A 9 -2.21 -10.36 13.85
N LEU A 10 -1.32 -11.33 13.62
CA LEU A 10 -0.66 -11.50 12.33
C LEU A 10 -1.63 -11.86 11.20
N ALA A 11 -2.61 -12.73 11.49
CA ALA A 11 -3.68 -13.05 10.55
C ALA A 11 -4.53 -11.81 10.21
N LEU A 12 -4.89 -11.01 11.22
CA LEU A 12 -5.59 -9.73 11.01
C LEU A 12 -4.77 -8.77 10.15
N ILE A 13 -3.47 -8.62 10.41
CA ILE A 13 -2.58 -7.76 9.61
C ILE A 13 -2.54 -8.21 8.15
N ALA A 14 -2.45 -9.53 7.90
CA ALA A 14 -2.48 -10.07 6.55
C ALA A 14 -3.80 -9.74 5.83
N ILE A 15 -4.94 -9.95 6.50
CA ILE A 15 -6.27 -9.62 5.96
C ILE A 15 -6.38 -8.13 5.68
N LEU A 16 -5.95 -7.27 6.61
CA LEU A 16 -5.97 -5.82 6.44
C LEU A 16 -5.10 -5.35 5.28
N HIS A 17 -3.90 -5.92 5.08
CA HIS A 17 -3.03 -5.56 3.96
C HIS A 17 -3.53 -6.10 2.62
N ILE A 18 -4.28 -7.19 2.61
CA ILE A 18 -5.02 -7.64 1.43
C ILE A 18 -6.12 -6.64 1.08
N ILE A 19 -6.88 -6.16 2.07
CA ILE A 19 -7.93 -5.14 1.85
C ILE A 19 -7.30 -3.83 1.35
N LEU A 20 -6.27 -3.34 2.05
CA LEU A 20 -5.52 -2.12 1.69
C LEU A 20 -4.92 -2.19 0.28
N PHE A 21 -4.68 -3.37 -0.26
CA PHE A 21 -4.19 -3.51 -1.63
C PHE A 21 -5.19 -2.97 -2.66
N PHE A 22 -6.49 -3.15 -2.39
CA PHE A 22 -7.59 -2.75 -3.25
C PHE A 22 -8.26 -1.44 -2.82
N THR A 23 -7.98 -0.95 -1.61
CA THR A 23 -8.57 0.30 -1.12
C THR A 23 -7.84 1.52 -1.72
N PRO A 24 -8.56 2.51 -2.27
CA PRO A 24 -7.98 3.78 -2.68
C PRO A 24 -7.46 4.54 -1.48
N PHE A 25 -6.18 4.89 -1.53
CA PHE A 25 -5.53 5.75 -0.54
C PHE A 25 -5.58 7.22 -0.94
N TYR A 26 -5.85 7.52 -2.23
CA TYR A 26 -6.05 8.88 -2.72
C TYR A 26 -7.16 8.89 -3.79
N ALA A 27 -8.08 9.84 -3.68
CA ALA A 27 -9.05 10.15 -4.71
C ALA A 27 -9.18 11.67 -4.80
N GLY A 28 -8.95 12.22 -5.99
CA GLY A 28 -8.95 13.66 -6.25
C GLY A 28 -9.49 13.98 -7.63
N SER A 29 -10.03 15.18 -7.78
CA SER A 29 -10.50 15.68 -9.07
C SER A 29 -9.86 17.02 -9.36
N SER A 30 -9.34 17.18 -10.59
CA SER A 30 -8.86 18.47 -11.05
C SER A 30 -10.04 19.38 -11.45
N PRO A 31 -9.87 20.71 -11.38
CA PRO A 31 -10.86 21.66 -11.92
C PRO A 31 -11.13 21.47 -13.43
N SER A 32 -10.19 20.84 -14.14
CA SER A 32 -10.23 20.49 -15.56
C SER A 32 -11.02 19.19 -15.86
N GLY A 33 -11.70 18.61 -14.88
CA GLY A 33 -12.59 17.45 -15.06
C GLY A 33 -11.87 16.09 -15.13
N THR A 34 -10.58 16.03 -14.79
CA THR A 34 -9.85 14.76 -14.68
C THR A 34 -10.01 14.21 -13.26
N SER A 35 -10.58 13.02 -13.12
CA SER A 35 -10.63 12.31 -11.84
C SER A 35 -9.50 11.30 -11.76
N LEU A 36 -8.80 11.28 -10.62
CA LEU A 36 -7.67 10.42 -10.38
C LEU A 36 -7.84 9.70 -9.04
N GLU A 37 -7.84 8.38 -9.11
CA GLU A 37 -7.88 7.47 -7.97
C GLU A 37 -6.59 6.67 -7.93
N CYS A 38 -6.02 6.49 -6.73
CA CYS A 38 -4.78 5.75 -6.54
C CYS A 38 -4.98 4.68 -5.49
N ASN A 39 -4.80 3.44 -5.93
CA ASN A 39 -4.81 2.23 -5.14
C ASN A 39 -3.39 1.71 -5.00
N ALA A 40 -3.13 0.86 -4.02
CA ALA A 40 -1.85 0.17 -3.96
C ALA A 40 -1.65 -0.71 -5.21
N ALA A 41 -2.72 -1.20 -5.84
CA ALA A 41 -2.68 -1.92 -7.11
C ALA A 41 -2.36 -1.06 -8.35
N GLY A 42 -2.48 0.27 -8.28
CA GLY A 42 -2.25 1.14 -9.44
C GLY A 42 -3.04 2.44 -9.39
N MET A 43 -2.88 3.26 -10.43
CA MET A 43 -3.63 4.50 -10.63
C MET A 43 -4.75 4.29 -11.65
N ASP A 44 -5.97 4.65 -11.28
CA ASP A 44 -7.11 4.77 -12.17
C ASP A 44 -7.34 6.24 -12.48
N CYS A 45 -7.26 6.60 -13.76
CA CYS A 45 -7.43 7.97 -14.24
C CYS A 45 -8.54 8.00 -15.28
N THR A 46 -9.45 8.97 -15.16
CA THR A 46 -10.48 9.24 -16.17
C THR A 46 -10.37 10.70 -16.62
N GLY A 47 -10.06 10.93 -17.91
CA GLY A 47 -9.89 12.26 -18.51
C GLY A 47 -8.86 12.33 -19.64
N ASN A 48 -8.77 13.50 -20.30
CA ASN A 48 -7.89 13.74 -21.46
C ASN A 48 -6.38 13.70 -21.14
N LEU A 49 -5.99 13.80 -19.86
CA LEU A 49 -4.58 13.75 -19.41
C LEU A 49 -4.09 12.36 -18.95
N CYS A 50 -4.93 11.32 -19.05
CA CYS A 50 -4.57 10.01 -18.48
C CYS A 50 -3.44 9.28 -19.20
N ALA A 51 -3.18 9.59 -20.48
CA ALA A 51 -2.12 8.94 -21.25
C ALA A 51 -0.72 9.15 -20.62
N ALA A 52 -0.43 10.32 -20.07
CA ALA A 52 0.85 10.62 -19.41
C ALA A 52 0.97 9.98 -18.01
N LEU A 53 -0.16 9.73 -17.34
CA LEU A 53 -0.21 9.09 -16.01
C LEU A 53 -0.16 7.57 -16.10
N THR A 54 -0.51 6.99 -17.25
CA THR A 54 -0.54 5.54 -17.48
C THR A 54 0.88 4.93 -17.49
N GLU A 55 1.92 5.69 -17.87
CA GLU A 55 3.32 5.23 -17.78
C GLU A 55 3.79 5.01 -16.32
N PHE A 56 3.28 5.79 -15.37
CA PHE A 56 3.53 5.56 -13.93
C PHE A 56 2.87 4.28 -13.39
N ASN A 57 1.91 3.71 -14.12
CA ASN A 57 1.16 2.52 -13.72
C ASN A 57 1.88 1.21 -14.10
N ASN A 58 2.79 1.25 -15.08
CA ASN A 58 3.47 0.07 -15.61
C ASN A 58 4.77 -0.29 -14.85
N THR A 59 5.20 0.53 -13.90
CA THR A 59 6.36 0.22 -13.04
C THR A 59 5.87 -0.26 -11.67
N PRO A 60 6.39 -1.38 -11.15
CA PRO A 60 6.04 -1.84 -9.82
C PRO A 60 6.37 -0.76 -8.79
N ASN A 61 5.34 -0.11 -8.26
CA ASN A 61 5.52 0.99 -7.32
C ASN A 61 6.00 0.43 -5.98
N ALA A 62 6.83 1.20 -5.26
CA ALA A 62 7.36 0.79 -3.95
C ALA A 62 6.27 0.37 -2.95
N MET A 63 5.05 0.88 -3.12
CA MET A 63 3.86 0.50 -2.36
C MET A 63 3.36 -0.93 -2.66
N GLN A 64 3.33 -1.36 -3.93
CA GLN A 64 2.95 -2.73 -4.30
C GLN A 64 3.92 -3.74 -3.71
N VAL A 65 5.22 -3.48 -3.87
CA VAL A 65 6.28 -4.37 -3.42
C VAL A 65 6.26 -4.50 -1.90
N SER A 66 6.15 -3.38 -1.17
CA SER A 66 6.06 -3.41 0.29
C SER A 66 4.82 -4.13 0.80
N ASN A 67 3.65 -3.93 0.17
CA ASN A 67 2.43 -4.62 0.57
C ASN A 67 2.53 -6.15 0.40
N ILE A 68 3.06 -6.61 -0.74
CA ILE A 68 3.29 -8.04 -1.00
C ILE A 68 4.24 -8.63 0.04
N ILE A 69 5.34 -7.94 0.34
CA ILE A 69 6.31 -8.39 1.36
C ILE A 69 5.65 -8.53 2.73
N ILE A 70 4.80 -7.58 3.12
CA ILE A 70 4.10 -7.63 4.42
C ILE A 70 3.13 -8.80 4.47
N VAL A 71 2.31 -9.01 3.44
CA VAL A 71 1.36 -10.13 3.37
C VAL A 71 2.12 -11.46 3.42
N MET A 72 3.17 -11.62 2.62
CA MET A 72 3.99 -12.84 2.60
C MET A 72 4.69 -13.09 3.94
N ALA A 73 5.26 -12.06 4.57
CA ALA A 73 5.91 -12.17 5.86
C ALA A 73 4.92 -12.47 7.00
N ALA A 74 3.71 -11.90 6.95
CA ALA A 74 2.63 -12.16 7.90
C ALA A 74 2.09 -13.60 7.78
N LEU A 75 1.95 -14.11 6.55
CA LEU A 75 1.56 -15.51 6.32
C LEU A 75 2.66 -16.49 6.73
N ALA A 76 3.92 -16.21 6.35
CA ALA A 76 5.05 -17.06 6.73
C ALA A 76 5.20 -17.17 8.26
N THR A 77 4.96 -16.07 9.00
CA THR A 77 5.02 -16.08 10.47
C THR A 77 3.94 -16.92 11.15
N ILE A 78 2.82 -17.20 10.48
CA ILE A 78 1.79 -18.12 10.99
C ILE A 78 2.32 -19.56 10.98
N PHE A 79 2.99 -19.97 9.90
CA PHE A 79 3.56 -21.32 9.77
C PHE A 79 4.83 -21.53 10.61
N LEU A 80 5.52 -20.46 11.01
CA LEU A 80 6.71 -20.51 11.87
C LEU A 80 6.44 -20.70 13.37
N TYR A 81 5.31 -21.31 13.74
CA TYR A 81 4.89 -21.59 15.13
C TYR A 81 5.99 -22.26 15.98
N ASN A 82 6.83 -23.09 15.38
CA ASN A 82 7.84 -23.87 16.11
C ASN A 82 9.05 -23.01 16.55
N ASN A 83 9.36 -21.92 15.85
CA ASN A 83 10.55 -21.10 16.08
C ASN A 83 10.20 -19.73 16.66
N ARG A 84 9.91 -19.69 17.97
CA ARG A 84 9.44 -18.48 18.68
C ARG A 84 10.33 -17.25 18.50
N ILE A 85 11.65 -17.43 18.49
CA ILE A 85 12.61 -16.32 18.32
C ILE A 85 12.49 -15.70 16.92
N LEU A 86 12.39 -16.54 15.89
CA LEU A 86 12.26 -16.10 14.50
C LEU A 86 10.89 -15.46 14.26
N GLN A 87 9.83 -16.01 14.86
CA GLN A 87 8.48 -15.45 14.81
C GLN A 87 8.42 -14.00 15.34
N ILE A 88 9.07 -13.72 16.48
CA ILE A 88 9.12 -12.36 17.05
C ILE A 88 9.94 -11.40 16.16
N LYS A 89 11.06 -11.87 15.60
CA LYS A 89 11.89 -11.05 14.69
C LYS A 89 11.11 -10.65 13.44
N ILE A 90 10.44 -11.59 12.79
CA ILE A 90 9.65 -11.29 11.59
C ILE A 90 8.40 -10.47 11.94
N ALA A 91 7.75 -10.70 13.09
CA ALA A 91 6.63 -9.87 13.52
C ALA A 91 7.04 -8.39 13.73
N ARG A 92 8.23 -8.13 14.29
CA ARG A 92 8.78 -6.78 14.39
C ARG A 92 9.10 -6.19 13.02
N PHE A 93 9.63 -7.00 12.10
CA PHE A 93 9.87 -6.59 10.72
C PHE A 93 8.55 -6.19 10.02
N VAL A 94 7.51 -7.02 10.11
CA VAL A 94 6.17 -6.74 9.59
C VAL A 94 5.61 -5.42 10.13
N LEU A 95 5.75 -5.19 11.45
CA LEU A 95 5.32 -3.93 12.07
C LEU A 95 6.08 -2.71 11.51
N LEU A 96 7.40 -2.80 11.40
CA LEU A 96 8.21 -1.71 10.84
C LEU A 96 7.88 -1.46 9.36
N SER A 97 7.72 -2.52 8.57
CA SER A 97 7.31 -2.41 7.18
C SER A 97 5.93 -1.77 7.02
N ALA A 98 4.98 -2.08 7.90
CA ALA A 98 3.66 -1.45 7.88
C ALA A 98 3.72 0.06 8.18
N ILE A 99 4.59 0.48 9.12
CA ILE A 99 4.82 1.91 9.41
C ILE A 99 5.44 2.61 8.19
N VAL A 100 6.43 1.98 7.55
CA VAL A 100 7.05 2.51 6.33
C VAL A 100 6.03 2.62 5.20
N GLN A 101 5.15 1.64 5.03
CA GLN A 101 4.08 1.68 4.03
C GLN A 101 3.09 2.82 4.30
N ALA A 102 2.75 3.09 5.56
CA ALA A 102 1.93 4.24 5.93
C ALA A 102 2.60 5.59 5.57
N ALA A 103 3.91 5.71 5.81
CA ALA A 103 4.66 6.91 5.41
C ALA A 103 4.71 7.07 3.88
N LEU A 104 4.89 5.97 3.14
CA LEU A 104 4.87 5.98 1.67
C LEU A 104 3.52 6.42 1.11
N MET A 105 2.40 5.97 1.72
CA MET A 105 1.06 6.43 1.34
C MET A 105 0.91 7.95 1.48
N ALA A 106 1.38 8.52 2.59
CA ALA A 106 1.31 9.96 2.83
C ALA A 106 2.13 10.76 1.79
N VAL A 107 3.39 10.36 1.57
CA VAL A 107 4.27 11.02 0.59
C VAL A 107 3.70 10.92 -0.83
N MET A 108 3.18 9.75 -1.23
CA MET A 108 2.58 9.60 -2.55
C MET A 108 1.31 10.44 -2.69
N GLY A 109 0.46 10.50 -1.68
CA GLY A 109 -0.71 11.38 -1.67
C GLY A 109 -0.36 12.85 -1.90
N GLU A 110 0.70 13.35 -1.25
CA GLU A 110 1.18 14.73 -1.45
C GLU A 110 1.77 14.96 -2.85
N ARG A 111 2.53 13.99 -3.38
CA ARG A 111 3.08 14.06 -4.74
C ARG A 111 1.98 14.07 -5.80
N ILE A 112 0.94 13.28 -5.62
CA ILE A 112 -0.20 13.22 -6.51
C ILE A 112 -1.00 14.53 -6.44
N LYS A 113 -1.26 15.04 -5.24
CA LYS A 113 -1.95 16.33 -5.04
C LYS A 113 -1.20 17.47 -5.73
N SER A 114 0.10 17.58 -5.49
CA SER A 114 0.94 18.60 -6.12
C SER A 114 1.03 18.43 -7.64
N ALA A 115 1.04 17.19 -8.16
CA ALA A 115 0.97 16.95 -9.60
C ALA A 115 -0.37 17.42 -10.20
N LEU A 116 -1.49 17.17 -9.51
CA LEU A 116 -2.83 17.63 -9.93
C LEU A 116 -2.96 19.16 -9.93
N GLU A 117 -2.41 19.84 -8.92
CA GLU A 117 -2.43 21.32 -8.83
C GLU A 117 -1.57 21.99 -9.91
N ASN A 118 -0.48 21.32 -10.35
CA ASN A 118 0.43 21.85 -11.37
C ASN A 118 0.08 21.44 -12.81
N MET A 119 -1.01 20.68 -13.02
CA MET A 119 -1.47 20.40 -14.38
C MET A 119 -2.01 21.68 -15.02
N PRO A 120 -1.51 22.10 -16.21
CA PRO A 120 -2.00 23.29 -16.87
C PRO A 120 -3.49 23.14 -17.15
N ALA A 121 -4.28 24.15 -16.78
CA ALA A 121 -5.64 24.30 -17.27
C ALA A 121 -5.53 24.54 -18.79
N LEU A 122 -5.97 23.56 -19.58
CA LEU A 122 -6.19 23.72 -21.01
C LEU A 122 -7.58 24.30 -21.24
#